data_AF-A0A7C2I6P9-F1
#
_entry.id   AF-A0A7C2I6P9-F1
#
_cell.length_a   1.000
_cell.length_b   1.000
_cell.length_c   1.000
_cell.angle_alpha   90.00
_cell.angle_beta   90.00
_cell.angle_gamma   90.00
#
_symmetry.space_group_name_H-M   'P 1'
#
loop_
_entity.id
_entity.type
_entity.pdbx_description
1 polymer ?
#
loop_
_entity_poly.entity_id
_entity_poly.type
_entity_poly.pdbx_seq_one_letter_code
_entity_poly.pdbx_strand_id
1 'polypeptide(L)'
;MDDLPFRQIHLDFHTSPLIPDVGADFDPAEFVAILKEAAVTSITCFAKCHHGLSYYPTTVGVVHPALRRDLLGEMIAACHAADIQVPVYLSVG
;
A
#
# COMPACT_ATOMS: atom_id res chain seq x y z
N MET A 1 11.21 1.79 23.97
CA MET A 1 10.63 2.76 23.04
C MET A 1 11.41 2.58 21.76
N ASP A 2 10.75 2.11 20.71
CA ASP A 2 11.39 1.95 19.41
C ASP A 2 11.67 3.34 18.83
N ASP A 3 12.81 3.49 18.15
CA ASP A 3 13.16 4.74 17.47
C ASP A 3 12.15 5.03 16.37
N LEU A 4 11.65 6.27 16.32
CA LEU A 4 10.72 6.69 15.27
C LEU A 4 11.47 6.78 13.93
N PRO A 5 10.90 6.24 12.83
CA PRO A 5 11.55 6.31 11.53
C PRO A 5 11.80 7.76 11.11
N PHE A 6 13.02 8.05 10.64
CA PHE A 6 13.49 9.39 10.29
C PHE A 6 12.60 10.13 9.27
N ARG A 7 12.17 9.45 8.20
CA ARG A 7 11.35 10.04 7.13
C ARG A 7 10.13 9.18 6.85
N GLN A 8 8.99 9.66 7.34
CA GLN A 8 7.70 8.98 7.21
C GLN A 8 6.83 9.71 6.20
N ILE A 9 6.15 8.96 5.34
CA ILE A 9 5.19 9.49 4.37
C ILE A 9 3.87 8.72 4.43
N HIS A 10 2.82 9.33 3.91
CA HIS A 10 1.50 8.72 3.76
C HIS A 10 1.17 8.60 2.27
N LEU A 11 1.01 7.38 1.77
CA LEU A 11 0.63 7.14 0.38
C LEU A 11 -0.89 7.31 0.26
N ASP A 12 -1.36 8.50 -0.08
CA ASP A 12 -2.79 8.70 -0.32
C ASP A 12 -3.23 7.96 -1.59
N PHE A 13 -4.10 6.96 -1.42
CA PHE A 13 -4.44 6.03 -2.50
C PHE A 13 -5.92 5.63 -2.50
N HIS A 14 -6.66 6.21 -3.45
CA HIS A 14 -8.11 6.09 -3.56
C HIS A 14 -8.55 5.82 -5.00
N THR A 15 -8.92 4.57 -5.32
CA THR A 15 -9.44 4.22 -6.64
C THR A 15 -10.94 3.93 -6.58
N SER A 16 -11.68 4.53 -7.51
CA SER A 16 -13.09 4.24 -7.75
C SER A 16 -13.24 2.84 -8.36
N PRO A 17 -14.35 2.11 -8.09
CA PRO A 17 -14.61 0.81 -8.73
C PRO A 17 -14.70 0.88 -10.25
N LEU A 18 -14.81 2.08 -10.84
CA LEU A 18 -14.80 2.31 -12.28
C LEU A 18 -13.41 2.25 -12.92
N ILE A 19 -12.34 2.24 -12.11
CA ILE A 19 -10.96 2.11 -12.63
C ILE A 19 -10.69 0.62 -12.92
N PRO A 20 -10.47 0.23 -14.19
CA PRO A 20 -10.51 -1.18 -14.61
C PRO A 20 -9.19 -1.95 -14.41
N ASP A 21 -8.10 -1.28 -14.02
CA ASP A 21 -6.72 -1.76 -14.10
C ASP A 21 -5.87 -1.39 -12.88
N VAL A 22 -6.50 -1.21 -11.71
CA VAL A 22 -5.82 -0.84 -10.46
C VAL A 22 -4.68 -1.80 -10.14
N GLY A 23 -3.45 -1.26 -10.09
CA GLY A 23 -2.24 -2.01 -9.76
C GLY A 23 -1.76 -2.97 -10.85
N ALA A 24 -2.30 -2.90 -12.08
CA ALA A 24 -1.91 -3.80 -13.17
C ALA A 24 -0.40 -3.72 -13.49
N ASP A 25 0.14 -2.50 -13.53
CA ASP A 25 1.54 -2.22 -13.84
C ASP A 25 2.40 -1.98 -12.59
N PHE A 26 1.91 -2.34 -11.40
CA PHE A 26 2.71 -2.16 -10.19
C PHE A 26 3.96 -3.04 -10.23
N ASP A 27 5.13 -2.41 -10.09
CA ASP A 27 6.42 -3.08 -9.90
C ASP A 27 6.95 -2.82 -8.48
N PRO A 28 7.03 -3.85 -7.61
CA PRO A 28 7.54 -3.70 -6.25
C PRO A 28 9.01 -3.26 -6.20
N ALA A 29 9.83 -3.62 -7.19
CA ALA A 29 11.23 -3.24 -7.23
C ALA A 29 11.39 -1.74 -7.53
N GLU A 30 10.64 -1.23 -8.51
CA GLU A 30 10.59 0.20 -8.82
C GLU A 30 10.06 1.01 -7.62
N PHE A 31 8.97 0.52 -7.00
CA PHE A 31 8.38 1.17 -5.83
C PHE A 31 9.41 1.36 -4.70
N VAL A 32 10.13 0.31 -4.34
CA VAL A 32 11.17 0.37 -3.29
C VAL A 32 12.36 1.22 -3.71
N ALA A 33 12.77 1.16 -4.99
CA ALA A 33 13.88 1.97 -5.49
C ALA A 33 13.60 3.47 -5.33
N ILE A 34 12.39 3.91 -5.67
CA ILE A 34 11.94 5.30 -5.51
C ILE A 34 11.95 5.70 -4.02
N LEU A 35 11.43 4.84 -3.13
CA LEU A 35 11.41 5.14 -1.70
C LEU A 35 12.82 5.29 -1.11
N LYS A 36 13.76 4.44 -1.54
CA LYS A 36 15.18 4.53 -1.13
C LYS A 36 15.85 5.79 -1.64
N GLU A 37 15.64 6.13 -2.92
CA GLU A 37 16.16 7.37 -3.51
C GLU A 37 15.64 8.61 -2.75
N ALA A 38 14.37 8.57 -2.35
CA ALA A 38 13.74 9.62 -1.53
C ALA A 38 14.09 9.55 -0.03
N ALA A 39 14.97 8.64 0.39
CA ALA A 39 15.38 8.39 1.78
C ALA A 39 14.19 8.13 2.74
N VAL A 40 13.11 7.53 2.25
CA VAL A 40 11.92 7.17 3.05
C VAL A 40 12.22 5.93 3.90
N THR A 41 11.90 6.01 5.19
CA THR A 41 12.09 4.90 6.14
C THR A 41 10.77 4.34 6.67
N SER A 42 9.65 5.01 6.40
CA SER A 42 8.31 4.50 6.67
C SER A 42 7.29 5.05 5.66
N ILE A 43 6.43 4.21 5.13
CA ILE A 43 5.33 4.59 4.24
C ILE A 43 4.04 3.97 4.73
N THR A 44 3.03 4.80 5.02
CA THR A 44 1.69 4.27 5.30
C THR A 44 1.02 3.86 4.01
N CYS A 45 0.67 2.57 3.88
CA CYS A 45 -0.02 2.01 2.70
C CYS A 45 -1.49 1.70 3.00
N PHE A 46 -2.33 1.68 1.97
CA PHE A 46 -3.78 1.53 2.14
C PHE A 46 -4.22 0.06 2.13
N ALA A 47 -4.92 -0.36 3.18
CA ALA A 47 -5.68 -1.60 3.19
C ALA A 47 -7.09 -1.43 2.63
N LYS A 48 -7.81 -0.40 3.09
CA LYS A 48 -9.18 -0.06 2.64
C LYS A 48 -9.28 1.45 2.46
N CYS A 49 -9.82 1.87 1.33
CA CYS A 49 -9.96 3.28 0.98
C CYS A 49 -11.36 3.83 1.38
N HIS A 50 -11.63 5.13 1.21
CA HIS A 50 -12.91 5.71 1.60
C HIS A 50 -14.11 5.24 0.75
N HIS A 51 -13.86 4.64 -0.43
CA HIS A 51 -14.90 3.98 -1.23
C HIS A 51 -15.32 2.61 -0.67
N GLY A 52 -14.73 2.16 0.45
CA GLY A 52 -15.01 0.87 1.05
C GLY A 52 -14.25 -0.31 0.41
N LEU A 53 -13.35 -0.04 -0.55
CA LEU A 53 -12.65 -1.05 -1.32
C LEU A 53 -11.29 -1.40 -0.70
N SER A 54 -11.01 -2.70 -0.64
CA SER A 54 -9.78 -3.29 -0.12
C SER A 54 -8.78 -3.62 -1.22
N TYR A 55 -7.48 -3.42 -0.93
CA TYR A 55 -6.36 -3.67 -1.87
C TYR A 55 -5.56 -4.95 -1.55
N TYR A 56 -6.20 -5.88 -0.84
CA TYR A 56 -5.65 -7.17 -0.43
C TYR A 56 -6.76 -8.23 -0.39
N PRO A 57 -6.44 -9.54 -0.52
CA PRO A 57 -7.42 -10.62 -0.36
C PRO A 57 -8.05 -10.58 1.04
N THR A 58 -9.38 -10.52 1.11
CA THR A 58 -10.11 -10.46 2.37
C THR A 58 -11.48 -11.11 2.26
N THR A 59 -11.98 -11.64 3.38
CA THR A 59 -13.34 -12.19 3.53
C THR A 59 -14.27 -11.27 4.33
N VAL A 60 -13.73 -10.23 4.97
CA VAL A 60 -14.48 -9.29 5.81
C VAL A 60 -14.74 -7.94 5.12
N GLY A 61 -13.91 -7.59 4.14
CA GLY A 61 -14.03 -6.37 3.34
C GLY A 61 -14.45 -6.66 1.90
N VAL A 62 -14.64 -5.60 1.11
CA VAL A 62 -14.94 -5.70 -0.32
C VAL A 62 -13.66 -5.46 -1.10
N VAL A 63 -13.12 -6.47 -1.77
CA VAL A 63 -11.94 -6.31 -2.63
C VAL A 63 -12.28 -5.41 -3.83
N HIS A 64 -11.37 -4.52 -4.21
CA HIS A 64 -11.55 -3.70 -5.41
C HIS A 64 -11.78 -4.59 -6.66
N PRO A 65 -12.85 -4.38 -7.45
CA PRO A 65 -13.30 -5.35 -8.47
C PRO A 65 -12.30 -5.56 -9.62
N ALA A 66 -11.52 -4.53 -9.92
CA ALA A 66 -10.45 -4.58 -10.91
C ALA A 66 -9.13 -5.16 -10.41
N LEU A 67 -8.98 -5.38 -9.09
CA LEU A 67 -7.73 -5.87 -8.54
C LEU A 67 -7.52 -7.34 -8.95
N ARG A 68 -6.30 -7.66 -9.38
CA ARG A 68 -5.91 -9.00 -9.84
C ARG A 68 -4.75 -9.58 -9.03
N ARG A 69 -4.35 -8.92 -7.95
CA ARG A 69 -3.18 -9.25 -7.14
C ARG A 69 -3.37 -8.80 -5.69
N ASP A 70 -2.46 -9.25 -4.82
CA ASP A 70 -2.39 -8.75 -3.44
C ASP A 70 -1.48 -7.52 -3.40
N LEU A 71 -2.01 -6.38 -3.85
CA LEU A 71 -1.22 -5.15 -4.02
C LEU A 71 -0.62 -4.68 -2.69
N LEU A 72 -1.41 -4.68 -1.60
CA LEU A 72 -0.88 -4.33 -0.28
C LEU A 72 0.18 -5.35 0.18
N GLY A 73 -0.07 -6.64 0.01
CA GLY A 73 0.89 -7.68 0.38
C GLY A 73 2.22 -7.54 -0.36
N GLU A 74 2.18 -7.25 -1.66
CA GLU A 74 3.36 -6.98 -2.48
C GLU A 74 4.13 -5.74 -2.00
N MET A 75 3.42 -4.63 -1.69
CA MET A 75 4.04 -3.42 -1.12
C MET A 75 4.72 -3.71 0.23
N ILE A 76 4.04 -4.42 1.14
CA ILE A 76 4.59 -4.78 2.45
C ILE A 76 5.83 -5.64 2.30
N ALA A 77 5.76 -6.69 1.49
CA ALA A 77 6.88 -7.61 1.29
C ALA A 77 8.11 -6.89 0.72
N ALA A 78 7.91 -6.04 -0.28
CA ALA A 78 8.98 -5.29 -0.92
C ALA A 78 9.63 -4.27 0.03
N CYS A 79 8.82 -3.49 0.75
CA CYS A 79 9.32 -2.52 1.73
C CYS A 79 10.05 -3.19 2.91
N HIS A 80 9.50 -4.27 3.47
CA HIS A 80 10.14 -4.98 4.58
C HIS A 80 11.48 -5.61 4.17
N ALA A 81 11.59 -6.15 2.95
CA ALA A 81 12.87 -6.63 2.41
C ALA A 81 13.93 -5.51 2.27
N ALA A 82 13.49 -4.26 2.29
CA ALA A 82 14.30 -3.05 2.19
C ALA A 82 14.45 -2.27 3.51
N ASP A 83 13.99 -2.84 4.63
CA ASP A 83 14.00 -2.19 5.95
C ASP A 83 13.17 -0.88 6.01
N ILE A 84 12.08 -0.82 5.23
CA ILE A 84 11.12 0.29 5.22
C ILE A 84 9.86 -0.17 5.97
N GLN A 85 9.44 0.59 6.99
CA GLN A 85 8.24 0.28 7.76
C GLN A 85 6.97 0.56 6.96
N VAL A 86 5.94 -0.28 7.11
CA VAL A 86 4.66 -0.11 6.40
C VAL A 86 3.46 -0.12 7.36
N PRO A 87 3.18 0.98 8.07
CA PRO A 87 1.90 1.15 8.73
C PRO A 87 0.74 1.01 7.74
N VAL A 88 -0.37 0.40 8.16
CA VAL A 88 -1.50 0.15 7.27
C VAL A 88 -2.65 1.08 7.61
N TYR A 89 -3.10 1.85 6.63
CA TYR A 89 -4.30 2.68 6.73
C TYR A 89 -5.55 1.84 6.47
N LEU A 90 -6.51 1.94 7.38
CA LEU A 90 -7.83 1.32 7.26
C LEU A 90 -8.93 2.34 7.55
N SER A 91 -9.81 2.60 6.57
CA SER A 91 -11.00 3.42 6.80
C SER A 91 -12.04 2.67 7.65
N VAL A 92 -12.37 3.24 8.80
CA VAL A 92 -13.43 2.75 9.69
C VAL A 92 -14.73 3.50 9.40
N GLY A 93 -15.73 2.78 8.89
CA GLY A 93 -16.97 3.35 8.35
C GLY A 93 -17.59 2.45 7.29
#